data_AF-A0A9E6D9V0-F1
#
_entry.id   AF-A0A9E6D9V0-F1
#
_cell.length_a   1.000
_cell.length_b   1.000
_cell.length_c   1.000
_cell.angle_alpha   90.00
_cell.angle_beta   90.00
_cell.angle_gamma   90.00
#
_symmetry.space_group_name_H-M   'P 1'
#
loop_
_entity.id
_entity.type
_entity.pdbx_description
1 polymer ?
#
loop_
_entity_poly.entity_id
_entity_poly.type
_entity_poly.pdbx_seq_one_letter_code
_entity_poly.pdbx_strand_id
1 'polypeptide(L)'
;SIKEVFFNSQGLGLSNNISAITGNELLNNSLQNKIDTTIASLTNLNGTIAYSINNSHNKVREIHEQLQEILVVLAVDIRSALSIIITSTDNDGD
;
A
#
# COMPACT_ATOMS: atom_id res chain seq x y z
N SER A 1 -10.44 -0.14 5.69
CA SER A 1 -9.56 0.00 4.50
C SER A 1 -8.21 -0.63 4.80
N ILE A 2 -7.35 -0.89 3.80
CA ILE A 2 -5.99 -1.43 4.03
C ILE A 2 -5.22 -0.57 5.04
N LYS A 3 -5.30 0.76 4.92
CA LYS A 3 -4.68 1.70 5.85
C LYS A 3 -5.12 1.48 7.30
N GLU A 4 -6.42 1.32 7.55
CA GLU A 4 -6.91 1.09 8.92
C GLU A 4 -6.53 -0.27 9.48
N VAL A 5 -6.51 -1.33 8.67
CA VAL A 5 -6.02 -2.64 9.12
C VAL A 5 -4.54 -2.56 9.51
N PHE A 6 -3.77 -1.80 8.74
CA PHE A 6 -2.33 -1.72 8.93
C PHE A 6 -1.94 -0.86 10.14
N PHE A 7 -2.53 0.34 10.24
CA PHE A 7 -2.12 1.34 11.24
C PHE A 7 -3.04 1.43 12.45
N ASN A 8 -4.27 0.93 12.36
CA ASN A 8 -5.31 0.94 13.39
C ASN A 8 -5.19 2.10 14.40
N SER A 9 -5.76 3.24 14.07
CA SER A 9 -5.61 4.46 14.91
C SER A 9 -6.20 4.34 16.32
N GLN A 10 -7.00 3.31 16.60
CA GLN A 10 -7.73 3.11 17.86
C GLN A 10 -7.19 1.93 18.69
N GLY A 11 -6.10 1.28 18.26
CA GLY A 11 -5.60 0.09 18.94
C GLY A 11 -4.29 -0.43 18.36
N LEU A 12 -4.07 -1.75 18.49
CA LEU A 12 -2.91 -2.40 17.88
C LEU A 12 -3.20 -2.72 16.40
N GLY A 13 -2.33 -2.23 15.52
CA GLY A 13 -2.26 -2.56 14.10
C GLY A 13 -1.02 -3.40 13.76
N LEU A 14 -0.92 -3.82 12.49
CA LEU A 14 0.26 -4.52 11.98
C LEU A 14 1.53 -3.66 12.08
N SER A 15 1.40 -2.33 11.96
CA SER A 15 2.50 -1.39 12.13
C SER A 15 3.18 -1.55 13.49
N ASN A 16 2.43 -1.78 14.58
CA ASN A 16 3.01 -1.95 15.91
C ASN A 16 3.89 -3.19 16.01
N ASN A 17 3.50 -4.30 15.37
CA ASN A 17 4.31 -5.52 15.33
C ASN A 17 5.59 -5.31 14.54
N ILE A 18 5.51 -4.59 13.41
CA ILE A 18 6.68 -4.25 12.60
C ILE A 18 7.66 -3.42 13.43
N SER A 19 7.19 -2.36 14.10
CA SER A 19 8.04 -1.53 14.96
C SER A 19 8.69 -2.32 16.08
N ALA A 20 7.95 -3.24 16.69
CA ALA A 20 8.47 -4.09 17.76
C ALA A 20 9.57 -5.04 17.29
N ILE A 21 9.46 -5.56 16.06
CA ILE A 21 10.45 -6.48 15.48
C ILE A 21 11.68 -5.74 14.93
N THR A 22 11.46 -4.67 14.17
CA THR A 22 12.54 -3.92 13.52
C THR A 22 13.24 -2.93 14.46
N GLY A 23 12.60 -2.61 15.60
CA GLY A 23 13.05 -1.60 16.55
C GLY A 23 12.97 -0.16 16.02
N ASN A 24 12.26 0.08 14.92
CA ASN A 24 12.12 1.42 14.32
C ASN A 24 10.87 1.58 13.45
N GLU A 25 10.55 2.83 13.09
CA GLU A 25 9.35 3.20 12.33
C GLU A 25 9.59 3.41 10.82
N LEU A 26 10.80 3.14 10.30
CA LEU A 26 11.16 3.53 8.92
C LEU A 26 10.23 2.89 7.88
N LEU A 27 9.97 1.60 8.03
CA LEU A 27 9.11 0.84 7.11
C LEU A 27 7.65 1.31 7.21
N ASN A 28 7.15 1.53 8.42
CA ASN A 28 5.79 2.02 8.66
C ASN A 28 5.58 3.41 8.07
N ASN A 29 6.50 4.34 8.32
CA ASN A 29 6.46 5.69 7.77
C ASN A 29 6.54 5.68 6.24
N SER A 30 7.39 4.82 5.66
CA SER A 30 7.49 4.65 4.21
C SER A 30 6.16 4.20 3.60
N LEU A 31 5.55 3.15 4.16
CA LEU A 31 4.26 2.66 3.67
C LEU A 31 3.15 3.72 3.87
N GLN A 32 3.09 4.37 5.02
CA GLN A 32 2.09 5.39 5.31
C GLN A 32 2.17 6.54 4.30
N ASN A 33 3.38 7.05 4.06
CA ASN A 33 3.61 8.12 3.10
C ASN A 33 3.18 7.72 1.69
N LYS A 34 3.54 6.50 1.24
CA LYS A 34 3.11 6.01 -0.09
C LYS A 34 1.59 5.91 -0.21
N ILE A 35 0.91 5.38 0.80
CA ILE A 35 -0.56 5.30 0.83
C ILE A 35 -1.17 6.71 0.77
N ASP A 36 -0.67 7.64 1.60
CA ASP A 36 -1.20 9.00 1.69
C ASP A 36 -0.98 9.79 0.40
N THR A 37 0.19 9.66 -0.21
CA THR A 37 0.47 10.22 -1.54
C THR A 37 -0.45 9.65 -2.59
N THR A 38 -0.67 8.32 -2.61
CA THR A 38 -1.55 7.68 -3.61
C THR A 38 -3.00 8.14 -3.47
N ILE A 39 -3.50 8.22 -2.24
CA ILE A 39 -4.85 8.74 -1.96
C ILE A 39 -4.95 10.19 -2.43
N ALA A 40 -3.96 11.03 -2.12
CA ALA A 40 -3.94 12.41 -2.57
C ALA A 40 -3.97 12.51 -4.11
N SER A 41 -3.15 11.74 -4.81
CA SER A 41 -3.14 11.66 -6.28
C SER A 41 -4.49 11.24 -6.85
N LEU A 42 -5.13 10.22 -6.26
CA LEU A 42 -6.48 9.76 -6.63
C LEU A 42 -7.53 10.85 -6.41
N THR A 43 -7.51 11.54 -5.27
CA THR A 43 -8.48 12.61 -4.97
C THR A 43 -8.31 13.84 -5.85
N ASN A 44 -7.11 14.06 -6.38
CA ASN A 44 -6.80 15.16 -7.30
C ASN A 44 -7.10 14.82 -8.77
N LEU A 45 -7.60 13.61 -9.05
CA LEU A 45 -7.99 13.20 -10.39
C LEU A 45 -9.36 13.79 -10.73
N ASN A 46 -9.40 14.68 -11.73
CA ASN A 46 -10.64 15.32 -12.16
C ASN A 46 -11.47 14.39 -13.04
N GLY A 47 -12.76 14.26 -12.71
CA GLY A 47 -13.72 13.45 -13.46
C GLY A 47 -13.64 11.96 -13.12
N THR A 48 -14.18 11.12 -14.00
CA THR A 48 -14.10 9.66 -13.84
C THR A 48 -12.74 9.13 -14.26
N ILE A 49 -12.34 7.96 -13.76
CA ILE A 49 -11.10 7.29 -14.21
C ILE A 49 -11.10 7.13 -15.74
N ALA A 50 -12.22 6.73 -16.34
CA ALA A 50 -12.36 6.59 -17.79
C ALA A 50 -12.11 7.92 -18.54
N TYR A 51 -12.58 9.04 -17.99
CA TYR A 51 -12.26 10.37 -18.53
C TYR A 51 -10.76 10.67 -18.39
N SER A 52 -10.18 10.41 -17.22
CA SER A 52 -8.77 10.70 -16.95
C SER A 52 -7.80 9.83 -17.74
N ILE A 53 -8.16 8.60 -18.12
CA ILE A 53 -7.37 7.77 -19.04
C ILE A 53 -7.17 8.49 -20.38
N ASN A 54 -8.25 9.10 -20.90
CA ASN A 54 -8.20 9.77 -22.19
C ASN A 54 -7.61 11.19 -22.12
N ASN A 55 -7.78 11.88 -20.99
CA ASN A 55 -7.49 13.33 -20.88
C ASN A 55 -6.34 13.66 -19.92
N SER A 56 -5.86 12.71 -19.12
CA SER A 56 -4.80 12.89 -18.11
C SER A 56 -4.05 11.58 -17.88
N HIS A 57 -3.70 10.89 -18.98
CA HIS A 57 -3.11 9.54 -18.97
C HIS A 57 -1.84 9.43 -18.11
N ASN A 58 -1.02 10.49 -18.08
CA ASN A 58 0.17 10.53 -17.23
C ASN A 58 -0.17 10.45 -15.75
N LYS A 59 -1.22 11.14 -15.28
CA LYS A 59 -1.65 11.08 -13.87
C LYS A 59 -2.19 9.70 -13.51
N VAL A 60 -2.93 9.06 -14.43
CA VAL A 60 -3.43 7.70 -14.22
C VAL A 60 -2.27 6.70 -14.14
N ARG A 61 -1.27 6.83 -15.02
CA ARG A 61 -0.05 6.01 -14.95
C ARG A 61 0.70 6.21 -13.64
N GLU A 62 0.88 7.46 -13.19
CA GLU A 62 1.56 7.76 -11.93
C GLU A 62 0.84 7.11 -10.74
N ILE A 63 -0.49 7.20 -10.67
CA ILE A 63 -1.28 6.52 -9.64
C ILE A 63 -1.10 5.00 -9.71
N HIS A 64 -1.08 4.42 -10.92
CA HIS A 64 -0.83 2.99 -11.08
C HIS A 64 0.56 2.60 -10.57
N GLU A 65 1.60 3.37 -10.89
CA GLU A 65 2.96 3.14 -10.39
C GLU A 65 3.03 3.25 -8.86
N GLN A 66 2.39 4.26 -8.28
CA GLN A 66 2.29 4.43 -6.82
C GLN A 66 1.60 3.22 -6.14
N LEU A 67 0.54 2.67 -6.76
CA LEU A 67 -0.12 1.44 -6.29
C LEU A 67 0.80 0.21 -6.38
N GLN A 68 1.57 0.07 -7.47
CA GLN A 68 2.54 -1.01 -7.63
C GLN A 68 3.64 -0.94 -6.56
N GLU A 69 4.13 0.26 -6.25
CA GLU A 69 5.12 0.44 -5.17
C GLU A 69 4.57 0.03 -3.80
N ILE A 70 3.31 0.34 -3.49
CA ILE A 70 2.65 -0.12 -2.27
C ILE A 70 2.59 -1.65 -2.23
N LEU A 71 2.22 -2.29 -3.34
CA LEU A 71 2.19 -3.75 -3.45
C LEU A 71 3.57 -4.37 -3.20
N VAL A 72 4.63 -3.77 -3.74
CA VAL A 72 6.01 -4.23 -3.51
C VAL A 72 6.40 -4.11 -2.03
N VAL A 73 6.06 -3.03 -1.34
CA VAL A 73 6.38 -2.87 0.09
C VAL A 73 5.62 -3.90 0.95
N LEU A 74 4.33 -4.11 0.67
CA LEU A 74 3.50 -5.11 1.37
C LEU A 74 4.00 -6.53 1.12
N ALA A 75 4.34 -6.83 -0.14
CA ALA A 75 4.83 -8.13 -0.53
C ALA A 75 6.25 -8.35 -0.01
N VAL A 76 7.21 -7.49 -0.28
CA VAL A 76 8.62 -7.81 0.00
C VAL A 76 8.99 -7.42 1.41
N ASP A 77 8.91 -6.13 1.72
CA ASP A 77 9.53 -5.57 2.92
C ASP A 77 8.79 -5.99 4.19
N ILE A 78 7.45 -5.96 4.15
CA ILE A 78 6.62 -6.30 5.31
C ILE A 78 6.62 -7.80 5.58
N ARG A 79 6.56 -8.64 4.55
CA ARG A 79 6.75 -10.09 4.73
C ARG A 79 8.09 -10.40 5.37
N SER A 80 9.15 -9.78 4.86
CA SER A 80 10.50 -9.96 5.38
C SER A 80 10.59 -9.53 6.85
N ALA A 81 10.08 -8.33 7.17
CA ALA A 81 10.09 -7.80 8.53
C ALA A 81 9.29 -8.68 9.51
N LEU A 82 8.17 -9.26 9.07
CA LEU A 82 7.35 -10.15 9.90
C LEU A 82 7.82 -11.62 9.87
N SER A 83 8.86 -11.94 9.10
CA SER A 83 9.28 -13.33 8.84
C SER A 83 8.14 -14.24 8.35
N ILE A 84 7.19 -13.68 7.59
CA ILE A 84 6.04 -14.41 7.04
C ILE A 84 6.38 -14.90 5.64
N ILE A 85 6.31 -16.21 5.45
CA ILE A 85 6.32 -16.82 4.12
C ILE A 85 4.88 -16.74 3.57
N ILE A 86 4.65 -15.92 2.53
CA ILE A 86 3.41 -16.05 1.75
C ILE A 86 3.63 -17.18 0.76
N THR A 87 3.04 -18.33 1.05
CA THR A 87 2.74 -19.32 0.01
C THR A 87 1.52 -18.80 -0.74
N SER A 88 1.69 -18.38 -1.99
CA SER A 88 0.57 -18.28 -2.91
C SER A 88 0.11 -19.70 -3.20
N THR A 89 -0.67 -20.27 -2.29
CA THR A 89 -1.52 -21.40 -2.64
C THR A 89 -2.63 -20.78 -3.47
N ASP A 90 -2.40 -20.75 -4.78
CA ASP A 90 -3.42 -20.71 -5.81
C ASP A 90 -4.39 -21.84 -5.45
N ASN A 91 -5.48 -21.50 -4.76
CA ASN A 91 -6.52 -22.45 -4.37
C ASN A 91 -7.82 -22.18 -5.14
N ASP A 92 -7.78 -21.26 -6.09
CA ASP A 92 -8.62 -21.15 -7.26
C ASP A 92 -8.18 -22.17 -8.31
N GLY A 93 -8.19 -23.45 -7.92
CA GLY A 93 -8.19 -24.57 -8.86
C GLY A 93 -9.47 -24.61 -9.72
N ASP A 94 -9.84 -23.50 -10.37
CA ASP A 94 -10.78 -23.37 -11.50
C ASP A 94 -10.40 -22.21 -12.43
#